data_AF-A0A2P6W8L7-F1
#
_entry.id   AF-A0A2P6W8L7-F1
#
_cell.length_a   1.000
_cell.length_b   1.000
_cell.length_c   1.000
_cell.angle_alpha   90.00
_cell.angle_beta   90.00
_cell.angle_gamma   90.00
#
_symmetry.space_group_name_H-M   'P 1'
#
loop_
_entity.id
_entity.type
_entity.pdbx_description
1 polymer ?
#
loop_
_entity_poly.entity_id
_entity_poly.type
_entity_poly.pdbx_seq_one_letter_code
_entity_poly.pdbx_strand_id
1 'polypeptide(L)'
;PEEFFPPTINNILEGLEDGRKRGLFVLINFFRTLGYSWPEIKTKIWEWNDENHEPLRESYVKGQLNWHQQRGEVVPPPNYDANGYYKDMQVYEGDNLEEKVSNPVSYAFRKANRGQRDQDDEESEYDYECPKCGKPYKIKKPWEDHVATCRGDDVKKL
;
A
#
# COMPACT_ATOMS: atom_id res chain seq x y z
N PRO A 1 8.43 1.41 1.19
CA PRO A 1 7.24 0.58 1.49
C PRO A 1 6.36 1.13 2.62
N GLU A 2 6.96 1.63 3.71
CA GLU A 2 6.23 2.08 4.92
C GLU A 2 5.33 3.30 4.66
N GLU A 3 5.73 4.19 3.75
CA GLU A 3 4.90 5.32 3.26
C GLU A 3 3.54 4.87 2.66
N PHE A 4 3.48 3.61 2.19
CA PHE A 4 2.28 3.03 1.60
C PHE A 4 1.42 2.27 2.60
N PHE A 5 1.81 2.21 3.88
CA PHE A 5 1.03 1.50 4.88
C PHE A 5 -0.33 2.19 5.10
N PRO A 6 -1.40 1.40 5.34
CA PRO A 6 -2.68 1.94 5.74
C PRO A 6 -2.63 2.54 7.15
N PRO A 7 -3.48 3.54 7.45
CA PRO A 7 -3.64 4.07 8.80
C PRO A 7 -3.84 2.96 9.84
N THR A 8 -4.66 1.96 9.53
CA THR A 8 -4.86 0.80 10.42
C THR A 8 -3.57 0.09 10.83
N ILE A 9 -2.59 -0.05 9.93
CA ILE A 9 -1.31 -0.69 10.28
C ILE A 9 -0.43 0.25 11.08
N ASN A 10 -0.43 1.55 10.75
CA ASN A 10 0.31 2.56 11.51
C ASN A 10 -0.21 2.64 12.96
N ASN A 11 -1.53 2.66 13.14
CA ASN A 11 -2.18 2.66 14.45
C ASN A 11 -1.83 1.41 15.27
N ILE A 12 -1.67 0.24 14.63
CA ILE A 12 -1.14 -0.93 15.32
C ILE A 12 0.33 -0.72 15.71
N LEU A 13 1.15 -0.17 14.82
CA LEU A 13 2.59 0.06 15.03
C LEU A 13 2.89 1.09 16.13
N GLU A 14 1.99 2.04 16.38
CA GLU A 14 2.05 2.99 17.49
C GLU A 14 1.84 2.33 18.87
N GLY A 15 1.48 1.04 18.90
CA GLY A 15 1.23 0.26 20.11
C GLY A 15 -0.25 0.09 20.41
N LEU A 16 -0.59 -0.88 21.25
CA LEU A 16 -1.97 -1.27 21.55
C LEU A 16 -2.21 -1.45 23.05
N GLU A 17 -3.26 -0.79 23.56
CA GLU A 17 -3.78 -0.98 24.92
C GLU A 17 -4.52 -2.32 25.09
N ASP A 18 -5.28 -2.75 24.07
CA ASP A 18 -5.88 -4.09 23.99
C ASP A 18 -5.66 -4.70 22.60
N GLY A 19 -5.75 -6.03 22.51
CA GLY A 19 -5.66 -6.73 21.23
C GLY A 19 -4.24 -6.99 20.73
N ARG A 20 -3.20 -6.78 21.56
CA ARG A 20 -1.78 -7.04 21.21
C ARG A 20 -1.53 -8.39 20.52
N LYS A 21 -2.16 -9.47 20.98
CA LYS A 21 -2.02 -10.80 20.33
C LYS A 21 -2.56 -10.81 18.89
N ARG A 22 -3.64 -10.07 18.63
CA ARG A 22 -4.24 -9.90 17.31
C ARG A 22 -3.37 -8.97 16.45
N GLY A 23 -2.88 -7.87 17.03
CA GLY A 23 -1.90 -6.98 16.39
C GLY A 23 -0.65 -7.71 15.93
N LEU A 24 -0.04 -8.52 16.81
CA LEU A 24 1.10 -9.37 16.48
C LEU A 24 0.84 -10.28 15.27
N PHE A 25 -0.32 -10.96 15.27
CA PHE A 25 -0.72 -11.83 14.16
C PHE A 25 -0.91 -11.04 12.86
N VAL A 26 -1.55 -9.86 12.92
CA VAL A 26 -1.75 -8.98 11.77
C VAL A 26 -0.40 -8.54 11.20
N LEU A 27 0.49 -8.01 12.03
CA LEU A 27 1.79 -7.48 11.60
C LEU A 27 2.66 -8.56 10.95
N ILE A 28 2.75 -9.76 11.55
CA ILE A 28 3.53 -10.85 10.97
C ILE A 28 3.00 -11.22 9.58
N ASN A 29 1.69 -11.43 9.41
CA ASN A 29 1.14 -11.79 8.10
C ASN A 29 1.24 -10.64 7.09
N PHE A 30 1.06 -9.39 7.53
CA PHE A 30 1.20 -8.21 6.69
C PHE A 30 2.63 -8.11 6.13
N PHE A 31 3.66 -8.13 6.98
CA PHE A 31 5.06 -8.05 6.53
C PHE A 31 5.48 -9.24 5.68
N ARG A 32 5.03 -10.46 6.02
CA ARG A 32 5.27 -11.65 5.18
C ARG A 32 4.69 -11.49 3.79
N THR A 33 3.47 -10.96 3.68
CA THR A 33 2.81 -10.77 2.38
C THR A 33 3.46 -9.66 1.57
N LEU A 34 4.04 -8.66 2.22
CA LEU A 34 4.86 -7.63 1.57
C LEU A 34 6.28 -8.10 1.20
N GLY A 35 6.67 -9.33 1.57
CA GLY A 35 7.96 -9.92 1.20
C GLY A 35 9.14 -9.52 2.08
N TYR A 36 8.90 -9.00 3.29
CA TYR A 36 9.99 -8.73 4.24
C TYR A 36 10.72 -10.03 4.62
N SER A 37 12.03 -9.93 4.83
CA SER A 37 12.84 -11.05 5.28
C SER A 37 12.56 -11.37 6.76
N TRP A 38 12.84 -12.61 7.17
CA TRP A 38 12.66 -13.02 8.56
C TRP A 38 13.46 -12.20 9.58
N PRO A 39 14.73 -11.81 9.32
CA PRO A 39 15.44 -10.89 10.20
C PRO A 39 14.71 -9.55 10.35
N GLU A 40 14.24 -8.95 9.27
CA GLU A 40 13.51 -7.67 9.31
C GLU A 40 12.18 -7.80 10.07
N ILE A 41 11.41 -8.86 9.79
CA ILE A 41 10.15 -9.13 10.50
C ILE A 41 10.42 -9.26 12.01
N LYS A 42 11.45 -10.02 12.40
CA LYS A 42 11.78 -10.21 13.82
C LYS A 42 12.13 -8.87 14.47
N THR A 43 12.99 -8.07 13.85
CA THR A 43 13.36 -6.75 14.36
C THR A 43 12.13 -5.87 14.55
N LYS A 44 11.29 -5.72 13.51
CA LYS A 44 10.09 -4.89 13.57
C LYS A 44 9.08 -5.35 14.63
N ILE A 45 8.92 -6.66 14.80
CA ILE A 45 8.01 -7.22 15.80
C ILE A 45 8.53 -6.97 17.22
N TRP A 46 9.84 -7.04 17.46
CA TRP A 46 10.41 -6.73 18.77
C TRP A 46 10.32 -5.24 19.09
N GLU A 47 10.69 -4.37 18.14
CA GLU A 47 10.53 -2.92 18.27
C GLU A 47 9.07 -2.56 18.61
N TRP A 48 8.12 -3.05 17.82
CA TRP A 48 6.70 -2.86 18.10
C TRP A 48 6.26 -3.42 19.46
N ASN A 49 6.78 -4.58 19.87
CA ASN A 49 6.42 -5.18 21.15
C ASN A 49 6.88 -4.31 22.33
N ASP A 50 8.04 -3.67 22.20
CA ASP A 50 8.64 -2.80 23.21
C ASP A 50 7.92 -1.44 23.30
N GLU A 51 7.37 -0.93 22.18
CA GLU A 51 6.56 0.29 22.14
C GLU A 51 5.15 0.12 22.72
N ASN A 52 4.66 -1.11 22.91
CA ASN A 52 3.35 -1.33 23.53
C ASN A 52 3.37 -0.90 25.01
N HIS A 53 2.26 -0.29 25.47
CA HIS A 53 2.05 0.07 26.89
C HIS A 53 2.36 -1.10 27.84
N GLU A 54 1.98 -2.32 27.46
CA GLU A 54 2.43 -3.54 28.14
C GLU A 54 2.94 -4.55 27.08
N PRO A 55 4.25 -4.82 27.04
CA PRO A 55 4.81 -5.79 26.10
C PRO A 55 4.21 -7.19 26.28
N LEU A 56 4.01 -7.91 25.17
CA LEU A 56 3.69 -9.33 25.24
C LEU A 56 4.88 -10.10 25.82
N ARG A 57 4.57 -11.19 26.53
CA ARG A 57 5.58 -12.11 27.05
C ARG A 57 6.48 -12.61 25.92
N GLU A 58 7.78 -12.53 26.14
CA GLU A 58 8.81 -12.91 25.17
C GLU A 58 8.59 -14.31 24.58
N SER A 59 8.21 -15.28 25.43
CA SER A 59 7.94 -16.66 25.00
C SER A 59 6.76 -16.76 24.03
N TYR A 60 5.75 -15.91 24.17
CA TYR A 60 4.60 -15.85 23.26
C TYR A 60 5.01 -15.29 21.90
N VAL A 61 5.75 -14.17 21.89
CA VAL A 61 6.24 -13.53 20.66
C VAL A 61 7.15 -14.48 19.88
N LYS A 62 8.13 -15.12 20.57
CA LYS A 62 8.99 -16.16 19.99
C LYS A 62 8.19 -17.32 19.41
N GLY A 63 7.19 -17.80 20.14
CA GLY A 63 6.30 -18.86 19.69
C GLY A 63 5.58 -18.52 18.38
N GLN A 64 5.00 -17.32 18.29
CA GLN A 64 4.31 -16.85 17.08
C GLN A 64 5.27 -16.69 15.90
N LEU A 65 6.42 -16.04 16.10
CA LEU A 65 7.43 -15.87 15.06
C LEU A 65 7.91 -17.22 14.50
N ASN A 66 8.20 -18.18 15.39
CA ASN A 66 8.65 -19.51 14.99
C ASN A 66 7.56 -20.27 14.22
N TRP A 67 6.31 -20.23 14.69
CA TRP A 67 5.20 -20.89 14.01
C TRP A 67 4.98 -20.35 12.60
N HIS A 68 4.98 -19.02 12.44
CA HIS A 68 4.86 -18.40 11.12
C HIS A 68 6.09 -18.66 10.23
N GLN A 69 7.29 -18.76 10.81
CA GLN A 69 8.53 -19.06 10.08
C GLN A 69 8.59 -20.48 9.52
N GLN A 70 8.03 -21.43 10.27
CA GLN A 70 7.98 -22.83 9.85
C GLN A 70 6.87 -23.09 8.81
N ARG A 71 5.86 -22.23 8.73
CA ARG A 71 4.82 -22.32 7.70
C ARG A 71 5.36 -21.80 6.35
N GLY A 72 5.40 -22.68 5.35
CA GLY A 72 5.75 -22.30 3.98
C GLY A 72 4.70 -21.43 3.29
N GLU A 73 3.44 -21.52 3.74
CA GLU A 73 2.34 -20.73 3.17
C GLU A 73 2.38 -19.27 3.64
N VAL A 74 2.31 -18.34 2.68
CA VAL A 74 2.11 -16.91 2.95
C VAL A 74 0.62 -16.63 2.88
N VAL A 75 0.04 -16.26 4.02
CA VAL A 75 -1.39 -15.96 4.15
C VAL A 75 -1.51 -14.46 4.41
N PRO A 76 -2.43 -13.75 3.72
CA PRO A 76 -2.67 -12.34 3.99
C PRO A 76 -3.20 -12.13 5.41
N PRO A 77 -3.05 -10.91 5.97
CA PRO A 77 -3.75 -10.56 7.20
C PRO A 77 -5.28 -10.58 6.96
N PRO A 78 -6.09 -10.62 8.04
CA PRO A 78 -7.54 -10.57 7.94
C PRO A 78 -8.07 -9.40 7.10
N ASN A 79 -9.29 -9.54 6.61
CA ASN A 79 -9.99 -8.44 5.95
C ASN A 79 -10.49 -7.41 6.97
N TYR A 80 -10.74 -6.18 6.53
CA TYR A 80 -11.23 -5.09 7.37
C TYR A 80 -12.61 -5.36 8.01
N ASP A 81 -13.40 -6.23 7.40
CA ASP A 81 -14.71 -6.69 7.88
C ASP A 81 -14.64 -7.91 8.80
N ALA A 82 -13.44 -8.46 9.06
CA ALA A 82 -13.28 -9.61 9.93
C ALA A 82 -13.57 -9.25 11.39
N ASN A 83 -14.58 -9.92 11.96
CA ASN A 83 -14.94 -9.80 13.38
C ASN A 83 -13.74 -10.12 14.27
N GLY A 84 -13.58 -9.34 15.34
CA GLY A 84 -12.53 -9.48 16.32
C GLY A 84 -11.22 -8.79 15.94
N TYR A 85 -11.11 -8.14 14.77
CA TYR A 85 -9.87 -7.47 14.34
C TYR A 85 -10.01 -5.95 14.36
N TYR A 86 -9.87 -5.29 13.21
CA TYR A 86 -9.49 -3.88 13.15
C TYR A 86 -10.49 -2.92 13.81
N LYS A 87 -11.79 -3.13 13.60
CA LYS A 87 -12.85 -2.33 14.21
C LYS A 87 -12.97 -2.58 15.71
N ASP A 88 -12.90 -3.84 16.12
CA ASP A 88 -12.99 -4.24 17.54
C ASP A 88 -11.72 -3.92 18.34
N MET A 89 -10.58 -3.80 17.66
CA MET A 89 -9.32 -3.30 18.20
C MET A 89 -9.24 -1.76 18.20
N GLN A 90 -10.25 -1.08 17.64
CA GLN A 90 -10.32 0.38 17.53
C GLN A 90 -9.13 1.02 16.80
N VAL A 91 -8.56 0.30 15.83
CA VAL A 91 -7.43 0.79 14.99
C VAL A 91 -7.87 1.19 13.59
N TYR A 92 -9.10 0.82 13.20
CA TYR A 92 -9.64 1.11 11.87
C TYR A 92 -10.12 2.55 11.77
N GLU A 93 -9.60 3.31 10.80
CA GLU A 93 -10.01 4.70 10.57
C GLU A 93 -11.10 4.82 9.52
N GLY A 94 -11.14 3.91 8.55
CA GLY A 94 -12.10 3.99 7.45
C GLY A 94 -11.76 5.09 6.47
N ASP A 95 -10.46 5.25 6.15
CA ASP A 95 -10.09 6.16 5.08
C ASP A 95 -10.74 5.74 3.75
N ASN A 96 -10.85 6.67 2.80
CA ASN A 96 -11.50 6.44 1.49
C ASN A 96 -10.86 5.29 0.67
N LEU A 97 -9.65 4.84 0.98
CA LEU A 97 -9.00 3.69 0.35
C LEU A 97 -9.20 2.41 1.16
N GLU A 98 -9.18 2.46 2.49
CA GLU A 98 -9.50 1.35 3.41
C GLU A 98 -10.93 0.84 3.18
N GLU A 99 -11.88 1.72 2.87
CA GLU A 99 -13.26 1.34 2.51
C GLU A 99 -13.37 0.64 1.13
N LYS A 100 -12.36 0.81 0.26
CA LYS A 100 -12.39 0.34 -1.14
C LYS A 100 -11.62 -0.95 -1.38
N VAL A 101 -10.92 -1.45 -0.36
CA VAL A 101 -10.06 -2.63 -0.47
C VAL A 101 -10.35 -3.60 0.67
N SER A 102 -10.12 -4.89 0.44
CA SER A 102 -10.54 -5.93 1.38
C SER A 102 -9.67 -5.97 2.64
N ASN A 103 -8.37 -5.73 2.52
CA ASN A 103 -7.40 -5.91 3.60
C ASN A 103 -6.22 -4.93 3.52
N PRO A 104 -5.41 -4.81 4.59
CA PRO A 104 -4.26 -3.92 4.63
C PRO A 104 -3.22 -4.13 3.52
N VAL A 105 -3.01 -5.37 3.07
CA VAL A 105 -2.07 -5.66 1.98
C VAL A 105 -2.58 -5.07 0.67
N SER A 106 -3.86 -5.24 0.39
CA SER A 106 -4.51 -4.69 -0.82
C SER A 106 -4.45 -3.16 -0.82
N TYR A 107 -4.57 -2.54 0.36
CA TYR A 107 -4.34 -1.10 0.52
C TYR A 107 -2.92 -0.72 0.08
N ALA A 108 -1.91 -1.35 0.67
CA ALA A 108 -0.51 -1.01 0.41
C ALA A 108 -0.15 -1.14 -1.07
N PHE A 109 -0.55 -2.24 -1.72
CA PHE A 109 -0.34 -2.41 -3.17
C PHE A 109 -1.11 -1.37 -4.00
N ARG A 110 -2.37 -1.06 -3.64
CA ARG A 110 -3.16 -0.08 -4.38
C ARG A 110 -2.64 1.35 -4.23
N LYS A 111 -2.08 1.69 -3.06
CA LYS A 111 -1.45 3.00 -2.81
C LYS A 111 -0.13 3.12 -3.58
N ALA A 112 0.71 2.09 -3.56
CA ALA A 112 1.95 2.05 -4.35
C ALA A 112 1.68 2.18 -5.86
N ASN A 113 0.69 1.46 -6.39
CA ASN A 113 0.33 1.51 -7.82
C ASN A 113 -0.41 2.81 -8.22
N ARG A 114 -0.88 3.62 -7.27
CA ARG A 114 -1.40 4.97 -7.56
C ARG A 114 -0.25 5.96 -7.71
N GLY A 115 0.72 5.92 -6.80
CA GLY A 115 1.92 6.76 -6.90
C GLY A 115 2.67 6.58 -8.22
N GLN A 116 2.72 5.35 -8.76
CA GLN A 116 3.30 5.11 -10.09
C GLN A 116 2.50 5.77 -11.22
N ARG A 117 1.15 5.74 -11.16
CA ARG A 117 0.32 6.38 -12.20
C ARG A 117 0.40 7.90 -12.13
N ASP A 118 0.43 8.47 -10.93
CA ASP A 118 0.56 9.92 -10.76
C ASP A 118 1.97 10.40 -11.18
N GLN A 119 3.02 9.59 -10.98
CA GLN A 119 4.38 9.85 -11.49
C GLN A 119 4.48 9.71 -13.01
N ASP A 120 3.89 8.67 -13.61
CA ASP A 120 3.79 8.53 -15.07
C ASP A 120 3.02 9.71 -15.69
N ASP A 121 1.99 10.23 -15.01
CA ASP A 121 1.20 11.38 -15.44
C ASP A 121 1.96 12.72 -15.30
N GLU A 122 2.84 12.86 -14.30
CA GLU A 122 3.71 14.05 -14.10
C GLU A 122 4.96 14.04 -14.99
N GLU A 123 5.58 12.89 -15.24
CA GLU A 123 6.77 12.75 -16.11
C GLU A 123 6.40 12.79 -17.61
N SER A 124 5.11 12.66 -17.95
CA SER A 124 4.58 12.89 -19.31
C SER A 124 4.36 14.38 -19.63
N GLU A 125 5.44 15.17 -19.63
CA GLU A 125 5.42 16.49 -20.24
C GLU A 125 5.40 16.36 -21.78
N TYR A 126 4.22 16.09 -22.35
CA TYR A 126 3.88 16.13 -23.79
C TYR A 126 4.93 15.55 -24.77
N ASP A 127 5.07 14.22 -24.85
CA ASP A 127 6.05 13.57 -25.74
C ASP A 127 5.79 13.74 -27.26
N TYR A 128 4.62 14.23 -27.67
CA TYR A 128 4.24 14.26 -29.08
C TYR A 128 3.67 15.61 -29.50
N GLU A 129 4.35 16.28 -30.43
CA GLU A 129 3.84 17.47 -31.10
C GLU A 129 3.46 17.17 -32.54
N CYS A 130 2.35 17.73 -33.01
CA CYS A 130 1.97 17.61 -34.41
C CYS A 130 2.91 18.43 -35.29
N PRO A 131 3.66 17.84 -36.25
CA PRO A 131 4.60 18.59 -37.09
C PRO A 131 3.92 19.59 -38.04
N LYS A 132 2.60 19.48 -38.23
CA LYS A 132 1.82 20.37 -39.12
C LYS A 132 1.23 21.59 -38.41
N CYS A 133 0.83 21.46 -37.15
CA CYS A 133 0.14 22.54 -36.42
C CYS A 133 0.70 22.83 -35.03
N GLY A 134 1.70 22.10 -34.57
CA GLY A 134 2.34 22.28 -33.26
C GLY A 134 1.47 21.89 -32.06
N LYS A 135 0.30 21.27 -32.26
CA LYS A 135 -0.54 20.81 -31.14
C LYS A 135 0.19 19.75 -30.32
N PRO A 136 0.34 19.94 -28.99
CA PRO A 136 0.96 18.96 -28.11
C PRO A 136 -0.05 17.89 -27.69
N TYR A 137 0.43 16.66 -27.52
CA TYR A 137 -0.37 15.50 -27.13
C TYR A 137 0.39 14.69 -26.08
N LYS A 138 -0.36 14.22 -25.08
CA LYS A 138 0.17 13.37 -24.00
C LYS A 138 0.22 11.88 -24.34
N ILE A 139 -0.53 11.45 -25.38
CA ILE A 139 -0.70 10.04 -25.73
C ILE A 139 -0.52 9.87 -27.24
N LYS A 140 0.27 8.87 -27.64
CA LYS A 140 0.63 8.60 -29.05
C LYS A 140 -0.57 8.38 -29.98
N LYS A 141 -1.57 7.60 -29.55
CA LYS A 141 -2.71 7.24 -30.41
C LYS A 141 -3.57 8.45 -30.84
N PRO A 142 -4.00 9.33 -29.91
CA PRO A 142 -4.63 10.60 -30.29
C PRO A 142 -3.76 11.50 -31.19
N TRP A 143 -2.43 11.50 -30.99
CA TRP A 143 -1.51 12.22 -31.85
C TRP A 143 -1.47 11.63 -33.27
N GLU A 144 -1.39 10.31 -33.42
CA GLU A 144 -1.41 9.63 -34.73
C GLU A 144 -2.70 9.93 -35.50
N ASP A 145 -3.86 9.78 -34.84
CA ASP A 145 -5.17 10.06 -35.42
C ASP A 145 -5.30 11.53 -35.87
N HIS A 146 -4.75 12.45 -35.06
CA HIS A 146 -4.70 13.86 -35.42
C HIS A 146 -3.76 14.13 -36.60
N VAL A 147 -2.53 13.61 -36.59
CA VAL A 147 -1.54 13.86 -37.65
C VAL A 147 -2.04 13.36 -39.02
N ALA A 148 -2.75 12.22 -39.01
CA ALA A 148 -3.37 11.64 -40.20
C ALA A 148 -4.42 12.57 -40.84
N THR A 149 -5.13 13.35 -40.03
CA THR A 149 -6.25 14.21 -40.49
C THR A 149 -5.90 15.70 -40.51
N CYS A 150 -4.79 16.11 -39.89
CA CYS A 150 -4.39 17.50 -39.72
C CYS A 150 -3.99 18.16 -41.05
N ARG A 151 -4.57 19.33 -41.33
CA ARG A 151 -4.34 20.16 -42.53
C ARG A 151 -3.39 21.35 -42.31
N GLY A 152 -2.91 21.56 -41.08
CA GLY A 152 -1.95 22.62 -40.76
C GLY A 152 -2.56 23.99 -40.38
N ASP A 153 -3.87 24.19 -40.58
CA ASP A 153 -4.54 25.48 -40.30
C ASP A 153 -5.01 25.66 -38.85
N ASP A 154 -4.89 24.65 -38.00
CA ASP A 154 -5.34 24.69 -36.60
C ASP A 154 -4.34 25.40 -35.66
N VAL A 155 -3.66 26.44 -36.14
CA VAL A 155 -2.85 27.28 -35.26
C VAL A 155 -3.82 28.11 -34.42
N LYS A 156 -3.84 27.90 -33.09
CA LYS A 156 -4.48 28.84 -32.17
C LYS A 156 -3.85 30.21 -32.42
N LYS A 157 -4.59 31.10 -33.07
CA LYS A 157 -4.28 32.54 -33.05
C LYS A 157 -4.23 32.96 -31.58
N LEU A 158 -3.08 33.49 -31.18
CA LEU A 158 -2.86 34.18 -29.91
C LEU A 158 -3.94 35.25 -29.69
#